data_AF-A0A4R2JY09-F1
#
_entry.id   AF-A0A4R2JY09-F1
#
_cell.length_a   1.000
_cell.length_b   1.000
_cell.length_c   1.000
_cell.angle_alpha   90.00
_cell.angle_beta   90.00
_cell.angle_gamma   90.00
#
_symmetry.space_group_name_H-M   'P 1'
#
loop_
_entity.id
_entity.type
_entity.pdbx_description
1 polymer ?
#
loop_
_entity_poly.entity_id
_entity_poly.type
_entity_poly.pdbx_seq_one_letter_code
_entity_poly.pdbx_strand_id
1 'polypeptide(L)'
;MTDNIRRLPIVATFAGLFVAAVGLVVQWIAKPAAFADFGFPPGLFYVVGAAVLVWLDRRANWSPMAAVILALWIVIGGLAGGILLRNLASTNAGTVAGNVVMVAGLAVTAVAGVLAIAHNRRTRPESAPRPLDRSNPRRLAALLTVIGLAVDAIGDAAPEGLNWDGPGPALFAILAVVVALVPGRAMIGLSMLLSLTFVLAAVAEPDSVNRLLNPADALPFGGVVAQILGLSLAVVAGTVAIAPFRRSNVVNI
;
A
#
# COMPACT_ATOMS: atom_id res chain seq x y z
N MET A 1 -18.64 -8.02 28.57
CA MET A 1 -18.64 -9.06 27.51
C MET A 1 -18.53 -8.48 26.09
N THR A 2 -18.96 -7.25 25.83
CA THR A 2 -19.00 -6.61 24.49
C THR A 2 -17.62 -6.23 23.91
N ASP A 3 -16.60 -6.02 24.74
CA ASP A 3 -15.25 -5.64 24.27
C ASP A 3 -14.47 -6.77 23.59
N ASN A 4 -14.74 -8.03 23.94
CA ASN A 4 -14.05 -9.18 23.35
C ASN A 4 -14.48 -9.41 21.89
N ILE A 5 -15.76 -9.19 21.57
CA ILE A 5 -16.31 -9.34 20.21
C ILE A 5 -15.68 -8.32 19.25
N ARG A 6 -15.37 -7.11 19.74
CA ARG A 6 -14.76 -6.03 18.94
C ARG A 6 -13.30 -6.31 18.56
N ARG A 7 -12.58 -7.09 19.36
CA ARG A 7 -11.15 -7.35 19.15
C ARG A 7 -10.89 -8.49 18.17
N LEU A 8 -11.78 -9.46 18.08
CA LEU A 8 -11.62 -10.67 17.25
C LEU A 8 -11.27 -10.37 15.78
N PRO A 9 -11.98 -9.49 15.06
CA PRO A 9 -11.68 -9.24 13.64
C PRO A 9 -10.32 -8.58 13.40
N ILE A 10 -9.91 -7.66 14.28
CA ILE A 10 -8.60 -6.99 14.18
C ILE A 10 -7.48 -7.99 14.50
N VAL A 11 -7.66 -8.81 15.53
CA VAL A 11 -6.70 -9.88 15.87
C VAL A 11 -6.58 -10.87 14.71
N ALA A 12 -7.68 -11.27 14.09
CA ALA A 12 -7.68 -12.12 12.91
C ALA A 12 -7.00 -11.46 11.70
N THR A 13 -7.15 -10.14 11.53
CA THR A 13 -6.42 -9.37 10.49
C THR A 13 -4.91 -9.46 10.72
N PHE A 14 -4.44 -9.25 11.95
CA PHE A 14 -3.02 -9.40 12.30
C PHE A 14 -2.51 -10.82 12.15
N ALA A 15 -3.30 -11.81 12.57
CA ALA A 15 -2.95 -13.22 12.40
C ALA A 15 -2.82 -13.58 10.93
N GLY A 16 -3.72 -13.11 10.07
CA GLY A 16 -3.63 -13.28 8.62
C GLY A 16 -2.36 -12.66 8.03
N LEU A 17 -2.03 -11.42 8.40
CA LEU A 17 -0.78 -10.77 7.96
C LEU A 17 0.46 -11.52 8.45
N PHE A 18 0.45 -12.02 9.68
CA PHE A 18 1.54 -12.84 10.21
C PHE A 18 1.70 -14.14 9.43
N VAL A 19 0.61 -14.86 9.15
CA VAL A 19 0.63 -16.07 8.31
C VAL A 19 1.15 -15.75 6.92
N ALA A 20 0.75 -14.62 6.34
CA ALA A 20 1.25 -14.17 5.05
C ALA A 20 2.78 -13.94 5.04
N ALA A 21 3.29 -13.29 6.10
CA ALA A 21 4.71 -13.07 6.31
C ALA A 21 5.49 -14.39 6.46
N VAL A 22 4.95 -15.35 7.22
CA VAL A 22 5.55 -16.69 7.34
C VAL A 22 5.63 -17.38 5.98
N GLY A 23 4.57 -17.31 5.17
CA GLY A 23 4.57 -17.83 3.81
C GLY A 23 5.68 -17.24 2.94
N LEU A 24 5.90 -15.92 3.02
CA LEU A 24 7.01 -15.24 2.32
C LEU A 24 8.39 -15.70 2.80
N VAL A 25 8.58 -15.88 4.11
CA VAL A 25 9.84 -16.38 4.68
C VAL A 25 10.13 -17.81 4.21
N VAL A 26 9.11 -18.68 4.15
CA VAL A 26 9.26 -20.04 3.62
C VAL A 26 9.70 -20.02 2.16
N GLN A 27 9.11 -19.15 1.32
CA GLN A 27 9.54 -19.00 -0.08
C GLN A 27 11.00 -18.54 -0.19
N TRP A 28 11.41 -17.60 0.66
CA TRP A 28 12.78 -17.09 0.69
C TRP A 28 13.80 -18.17 1.03
N ILE A 29 13.55 -18.94 2.09
CA ILE A 29 14.42 -20.05 2.51
C ILE A 29 14.48 -21.12 1.41
N ALA A 30 13.36 -21.40 0.74
CA ALA A 30 13.27 -22.41 -0.30
C ALA A 30 13.98 -22.03 -1.60
N LYS A 31 14.09 -20.73 -1.91
CA LYS A 31 14.70 -20.22 -3.14
C LYS A 31 15.38 -18.86 -2.92
N PRO A 32 16.47 -18.78 -2.14
CA PRO A 32 17.09 -17.50 -1.76
C PRO A 32 17.66 -16.74 -2.96
N ALA A 33 18.14 -17.46 -3.98
CA ALA A 33 18.65 -16.86 -5.22
C ALA A 33 17.60 -16.04 -5.99
N ALA A 34 16.30 -16.30 -5.81
CA ALA A 34 15.24 -15.48 -6.41
C ALA A 34 15.12 -14.08 -5.79
N PHE A 35 15.84 -13.84 -4.69
CA PHE A 35 15.83 -12.58 -3.94
C PHE A 35 17.24 -11.99 -3.80
N ALA A 36 18.20 -12.44 -4.62
CA ALA A 36 19.60 -12.05 -4.50
C ALA A 36 19.80 -10.52 -4.59
N ASP A 37 19.03 -9.85 -5.45
CA ASP A 37 19.17 -8.41 -5.69
C ASP A 37 18.82 -7.55 -4.47
N PHE A 38 17.86 -8.01 -3.65
CA PHE A 38 17.41 -7.29 -2.46
C PHE A 38 17.92 -7.93 -1.16
N GLY A 39 18.41 -9.16 -1.20
CA GLY A 39 18.78 -9.96 -0.04
C GLY A 39 17.60 -10.49 0.79
N PHE A 40 16.38 -10.00 0.57
CA PHE A 40 15.16 -10.43 1.26
C PHE A 40 13.91 -10.22 0.37
N PRO A 41 12.76 -10.85 0.67
CA PRO A 41 11.53 -10.68 -0.13
C PRO A 41 10.93 -9.28 0.02
N PRO A 42 10.80 -8.49 -1.07
CA PRO A 42 10.19 -7.16 -1.00
C PRO A 42 8.73 -7.21 -0.51
N GLY A 43 8.03 -8.32 -0.79
CA GLY A 43 6.70 -8.64 -0.27
C GLY A 43 6.55 -8.45 1.24
N LEU A 44 7.62 -8.71 2.00
CA LEU A 44 7.60 -8.66 3.46
C LEU A 44 7.44 -7.24 3.98
N PHE A 45 8.01 -6.24 3.29
CA PHE A 45 7.83 -4.83 3.65
C PHE A 45 6.37 -4.39 3.54
N TYR A 46 5.65 -4.84 2.51
CA TYR A 46 4.24 -4.51 2.36
C TYR A 46 3.40 -5.13 3.47
N VAL A 47 3.65 -6.40 3.81
CA VAL A 47 2.89 -7.11 4.86
C VAL A 47 3.17 -6.51 6.25
N VAL A 48 4.44 -6.25 6.58
CA VAL A 48 4.83 -5.61 7.85
C VAL A 48 4.32 -4.17 7.90
N GLY A 49 4.45 -3.42 6.80
CA GLY A 49 3.93 -2.08 6.65
C GLY A 49 2.42 -2.00 6.88
N ALA A 50 1.66 -2.93 6.29
CA ALA A 50 0.23 -3.08 6.53
C ALA A 50 -0.07 -3.29 8.02
N ALA A 51 0.66 -4.19 8.67
CA ALA A 51 0.47 -4.48 10.09
C ALA A 51 0.74 -3.22 10.94
N VAL A 52 1.82 -2.49 10.67
CA VAL A 52 2.13 -1.23 11.36
C VAL A 52 1.04 -0.19 11.15
N LEU A 53 0.54 -0.03 9.92
CA LEU A 53 -0.55 0.91 9.62
C LEU A 53 -1.85 0.55 10.34
N VAL A 54 -2.23 -0.73 10.35
CA VAL A 54 -3.39 -1.22 11.11
C VAL A 54 -3.18 -0.96 12.61
N TRP A 55 -1.98 -1.20 13.13
CA TRP A 55 -1.67 -1.00 14.55
C TRP A 55 -1.74 0.47 14.95
N LEU A 56 -1.13 1.35 14.15
CA LEU A 56 -1.16 2.79 14.35
C LEU A 56 -2.60 3.31 14.26
N ASP A 57 -3.37 2.86 13.28
CA ASP A 57 -4.72 3.35 13.05
C ASP A 57 -5.81 2.56 13.79
N ARG A 58 -5.47 1.62 14.68
CA ARG A 58 -6.42 0.68 15.33
C ARG A 58 -7.66 1.28 15.99
N ARG A 59 -7.65 2.59 16.24
CA ARG A 59 -8.80 3.33 16.79
C ARG A 59 -9.78 3.81 15.70
N ALA A 60 -9.36 3.95 14.45
CA ALA A 60 -10.19 4.38 13.34
C ALA A 60 -11.09 3.26 12.80
N ASN A 61 -12.28 3.61 12.32
CA ASN A 61 -13.25 2.65 11.78
C ASN A 61 -12.74 1.92 10.51
N TRP A 62 -11.87 2.59 9.76
CA TRP A 62 -11.31 2.13 8.49
C TRP A 62 -9.89 1.56 8.60
N SER A 63 -9.39 1.38 9.83
CA SER A 63 -8.02 0.91 10.07
C SER A 63 -7.62 -0.34 9.28
N PRO A 64 -8.45 -1.40 9.20
CA PRO A 64 -8.08 -2.62 8.46
C PRO A 64 -8.03 -2.43 6.94
N MET A 65 -8.57 -1.34 6.40
CA MET A 65 -8.66 -1.12 4.95
C MET A 65 -7.29 -1.18 4.28
N ALA A 66 -6.24 -0.65 4.94
CA ALA A 66 -4.89 -0.69 4.37
C ALA A 66 -4.40 -2.13 4.16
N ALA A 67 -4.67 -3.00 5.12
CA ALA A 67 -4.34 -4.42 5.02
C ALA A 67 -5.20 -5.15 3.98
N VAL A 68 -6.50 -4.82 3.88
CA VAL A 68 -7.38 -5.39 2.86
C VAL A 68 -6.88 -5.04 1.45
N ILE A 69 -6.60 -3.76 1.20
CA ILE A 69 -6.12 -3.29 -0.12
C ILE A 69 -4.78 -3.92 -0.45
N LEU A 70 -3.82 -3.94 0.50
CA LEU A 70 -2.52 -4.58 0.26
C LEU A 70 -2.63 -6.09 0.02
N ALA A 71 -3.52 -6.78 0.75
CA ALA A 71 -3.73 -8.20 0.53
C ALA A 71 -4.29 -8.49 -0.86
N LEU A 72 -5.32 -7.75 -1.27
CA LEU A 72 -5.88 -7.86 -2.62
C LEU A 72 -4.84 -7.50 -3.68
N TRP A 73 -4.05 -6.45 -3.45
CA TRP A 73 -2.98 -6.03 -4.34
C TRP A 73 -1.95 -7.13 -4.58
N ILE A 74 -1.39 -7.71 -3.51
CA ILE A 74 -0.36 -8.74 -3.62
C ILE A 74 -0.90 -9.96 -4.39
N VAL A 75 -2.15 -10.36 -4.13
CA VAL A 75 -2.78 -11.50 -4.82
C VAL A 75 -3.06 -11.17 -6.29
N ILE A 76 -3.72 -10.04 -6.58
CA ILE A 76 -4.09 -9.64 -7.94
C ILE A 76 -2.84 -9.37 -8.78
N GLY A 77 -1.88 -8.61 -8.27
CA GLY A 77 -0.61 -8.34 -8.95
C GLY A 77 0.19 -9.62 -9.20
N GLY A 78 0.23 -10.54 -8.22
CA GLY A 78 0.86 -11.85 -8.39
C GLY A 78 0.20 -12.72 -9.46
N LEU A 79 -1.13 -12.68 -9.58
CA LEU A 79 -1.89 -13.39 -10.61
C LEU A 79 -1.73 -12.75 -11.98
N ALA A 80 -1.94 -11.44 -12.09
CA ALA A 80 -1.85 -10.68 -13.33
C ALA A 80 -0.45 -10.73 -13.94
N GLY A 81 0.60 -10.64 -13.11
CA GLY A 81 1.99 -10.80 -13.55
C GLY A 81 2.41 -12.26 -13.78
N GLY A 82 1.52 -13.23 -13.53
CA GLY A 82 1.76 -14.67 -13.68
C GLY A 82 2.75 -15.27 -12.66
N ILE A 83 3.37 -14.45 -11.79
CA ILE A 83 4.37 -14.89 -10.81
C ILE A 83 3.76 -15.90 -9.83
N LEU A 84 2.55 -15.63 -9.33
CA LEU A 84 1.90 -16.52 -8.38
C LEU A 84 1.58 -17.89 -9.00
N LEU A 85 1.07 -17.91 -10.23
CA LEU A 85 0.78 -19.15 -10.95
C LEU A 85 2.05 -19.95 -11.24
N ARG A 86 3.11 -19.29 -11.70
CA ARG A 86 4.43 -19.93 -11.92
C ARG A 86 4.99 -20.52 -10.62
N ASN A 87 4.87 -19.82 -9.51
CA ASN A 87 5.33 -20.29 -8.21
C ASN A 87 4.52 -21.48 -7.69
N LEU A 88 3.20 -21.49 -7.91
CA LEU A 88 2.33 -22.60 -7.53
C LEU A 88 2.52 -23.84 -8.42
N ALA A 89 2.92 -23.64 -9.68
CA ALA A 89 3.28 -24.72 -10.61
C ALA A 89 4.76 -25.16 -10.47
N SER A 90 5.51 -24.58 -9.54
CA SER A 90 6.92 -24.88 -9.33
C SER A 90 7.12 -26.32 -8.83
N THR A 91 8.19 -26.98 -9.28
CA THR A 91 8.61 -28.27 -8.73
C THR A 91 9.27 -28.16 -7.34
N ASN A 92 9.57 -26.94 -6.87
CA ASN A 92 10.09 -26.70 -5.53
C ASN A 92 8.94 -26.65 -4.51
N ALA A 93 8.82 -27.70 -3.69
CA ALA A 93 7.76 -27.83 -2.69
C ALA A 93 7.72 -26.67 -1.68
N GLY A 94 8.88 -26.11 -1.29
CA GLY A 94 8.94 -24.97 -0.38
C GLY A 94 8.39 -23.68 -1.01
N THR A 95 8.64 -23.45 -2.31
CA THR A 95 8.03 -22.35 -3.05
C THR A 95 6.51 -22.50 -3.11
N VAL A 96 6.00 -23.69 -3.45
CA VAL A 96 4.55 -23.95 -3.51
C VAL A 96 3.91 -23.76 -2.13
N ALA A 97 4.44 -24.43 -1.11
CA ALA A 97 3.92 -24.35 0.26
C ALA A 97 3.91 -22.91 0.79
N GLY A 98 5.01 -22.17 0.59
CA GLY A 98 5.10 -20.79 1.00
C GLY A 98 4.12 -19.86 0.28
N ASN A 99 3.82 -20.10 -1.00
CA ASN A 99 2.79 -19.34 -1.73
C ASN A 99 1.38 -19.67 -1.25
N VAL A 100 1.07 -20.95 -0.99
CA VAL A 100 -0.22 -21.37 -0.44
C VAL A 100 -0.46 -20.74 0.94
N VAL A 101 0.53 -20.83 1.83
CA VAL A 101 0.47 -20.21 3.17
C VAL A 101 0.31 -18.70 3.05
N MET A 102 1.07 -18.06 2.15
CA MET A 102 0.97 -16.63 1.92
C MET A 102 -0.44 -16.21 1.49
N VAL A 103 -0.97 -16.82 0.43
CA VAL A 103 -2.30 -16.51 -0.11
C VAL A 103 -3.40 -16.77 0.92
N ALA A 104 -3.32 -17.86 1.68
CA ALA A 104 -4.26 -18.15 2.76
C ALA A 104 -4.25 -17.05 3.83
N GLY A 105 -3.06 -16.61 4.27
CA GLY A 105 -2.92 -15.50 5.22
C GLY A 105 -3.49 -14.17 4.69
N LEU A 106 -3.25 -13.85 3.42
CA LEU A 106 -3.82 -12.66 2.77
C LEU A 106 -5.35 -12.75 2.63
N ALA A 107 -5.90 -13.93 2.31
CA ALA A 107 -7.34 -14.15 2.25
C ALA A 107 -8.01 -13.95 3.62
N VAL A 108 -7.42 -14.52 4.69
CA VAL A 108 -7.88 -14.29 6.07
C VAL A 108 -7.82 -12.81 6.43
N THR A 109 -6.74 -12.12 6.07
CA THR A 109 -6.57 -10.68 6.28
C THR A 109 -7.69 -9.87 5.62
N ALA A 110 -7.96 -10.14 4.34
CA ALA A 110 -8.98 -9.43 3.59
C ALA A 110 -10.38 -9.62 4.18
N VAL A 111 -10.76 -10.88 4.45
CA VAL A 111 -12.07 -11.21 5.03
C VAL A 111 -12.23 -10.61 6.42
N ALA A 112 -11.27 -10.83 7.32
CA ALA A 112 -11.32 -10.31 8.69
C ALA A 112 -11.34 -8.77 8.70
N GLY A 113 -10.58 -8.12 7.82
CA GLY A 113 -10.55 -6.68 7.68
C GLY A 113 -11.89 -6.09 7.21
N VAL A 114 -12.53 -6.71 6.21
CA VAL A 114 -13.87 -6.30 5.75
C VAL A 114 -14.91 -6.45 6.86
N LEU A 115 -14.91 -7.58 7.57
CA LEU A 115 -15.81 -7.82 8.70
C LEU A 115 -15.59 -6.80 9.83
N ALA A 116 -14.33 -6.47 10.13
CA ALA A 116 -13.98 -5.44 11.10
C ALA A 116 -14.52 -4.05 10.71
N ILE A 117 -14.37 -3.66 9.44
CA ILE A 117 -14.90 -2.38 8.92
C ILE A 117 -16.43 -2.37 9.02
N ALA A 118 -17.10 -3.44 8.57
CA ALA A 118 -18.55 -3.56 8.64
C ALA A 118 -19.08 -3.45 10.08
N HIS A 119 -18.41 -4.11 11.03
CA HIS A 119 -18.74 -4.03 12.46
C HIS A 119 -18.53 -2.63 13.03
N ASN A 120 -17.40 -1.98 12.73
CA ASN A 120 -17.10 -0.63 13.19
C ASN A 120 -18.11 0.39 12.67
N ARG A 121 -18.51 0.29 11.40
CA ARG A 121 -19.53 1.17 10.80
C ARG A 121 -20.90 1.05 11.45
N ARG A 122 -21.28 -0.16 11.90
CA ARG A 122 -22.56 -0.39 12.59
C ARG A 122 -22.56 0.11 14.03
N THR A 123 -21.40 0.14 14.68
CA THR A 123 -21.28 0.42 16.12
C THR A 123 -20.81 1.82 16.46
N ARG A 124 -20.25 2.56 15.48
CA ARG A 124 -19.77 3.94 15.66
C ARG A 124 -20.49 4.87 14.70
N PRO A 125 -21.54 5.58 15.16
CA PRO A 125 -22.35 6.44 14.30
C PRO A 125 -21.62 7.73 13.87
N GLU A 126 -20.56 8.13 14.57
CA GLU A 126 -19.79 9.30 14.19
C GLU A 126 -19.00 9.05 12.90
N SER A 127 -19.37 9.78 11.85
CA SER A 127 -18.70 9.72 10.56
C SER A 127 -17.41 10.53 10.64
N ALA A 128 -16.26 9.87 10.46
CA ALA A 128 -15.00 10.57 10.31
C ALA A 128 -15.09 11.57 9.14
N PRO A 129 -14.51 12.78 9.27
CA PRO A 129 -14.52 13.77 8.19
C PRO A 129 -13.95 13.18 6.91
N ARG A 130 -14.57 13.50 5.76
CA ARG A 130 -14.04 13.04 4.47
C ARG A 130 -12.63 13.60 4.25
N PRO A 131 -11.72 12.88 3.57
CA PRO A 131 -10.35 13.33 3.36
C PRO A 131 -10.24 14.74 2.78
N LEU A 132 -11.09 15.07 1.80
CA LEU A 132 -11.06 16.36 1.09
C LEU A 132 -12.01 17.43 1.65
N ASP A 133 -12.72 17.14 2.73
CA ASP A 133 -13.63 18.08 3.39
C ASP A 133 -12.86 19.25 4.01
N ARG A 134 -13.40 20.48 3.90
CA ARG A 134 -12.80 21.69 4.48
C ARG A 134 -12.65 21.60 6.00
N SER A 135 -13.53 20.84 6.67
CA SER A 135 -13.47 20.59 8.11
C SER A 135 -12.34 19.64 8.53
N ASN A 136 -11.73 18.91 7.59
CA ASN A 136 -10.69 17.97 7.90
C ASN A 136 -9.34 18.71 8.08
N PRO A 137 -8.72 18.66 9.28
CA PRO A 137 -7.43 19.32 9.52
C PRO A 137 -6.29 18.77 8.65
N ARG A 138 -6.48 17.58 8.06
CA ARG A 138 -5.51 16.93 7.16
C ARG A 138 -5.84 17.08 5.69
N ARG A 139 -6.81 17.93 5.33
CA ARG A 139 -7.27 18.13 3.94
C ARG A 139 -6.12 18.41 2.98
N LEU A 140 -5.18 19.30 3.36
CA LEU A 140 -4.07 19.66 2.50
C LEU A 140 -3.17 18.45 2.22
N ALA A 141 -2.82 17.67 3.24
CA ALA A 141 -2.00 16.48 3.07
C ALA A 141 -2.72 15.41 2.22
N ALA A 142 -4.02 15.20 2.44
CA ALA A 142 -4.82 14.31 1.59
C ALA A 142 -4.85 14.77 0.13
N LEU A 143 -5.09 16.06 -0.11
CA LEU A 143 -5.11 16.63 -1.46
C LEU A 143 -3.75 16.48 -2.18
N LEU A 144 -2.65 16.82 -1.50
CA LEU A 144 -1.31 16.67 -2.07
C LEU A 144 -0.96 15.21 -2.35
N THR A 145 -1.39 14.29 -1.48
CA THR A 145 -1.25 12.85 -1.71
C THR A 145 -2.01 12.42 -2.97
N VAL A 146 -3.28 12.82 -3.10
CA VAL A 146 -4.11 12.49 -4.28
C VAL A 146 -3.48 13.04 -5.56
N ILE A 147 -3.01 14.29 -5.55
CA ILE A 147 -2.32 14.90 -6.69
C ILE A 147 -1.04 14.13 -7.02
N GLY A 148 -0.21 13.84 -6.02
CA GLY A 148 1.04 13.10 -6.21
C GLY A 148 0.82 11.74 -6.86
N LEU A 149 -0.16 10.96 -6.36
CA LEU A 149 -0.52 9.66 -6.91
C LEU A 149 -1.11 9.74 -8.33
N ALA A 150 -1.90 10.78 -8.64
CA ALA A 150 -2.44 10.97 -9.98
C ALA A 150 -1.35 11.36 -10.98
N VAL A 151 -0.42 12.24 -10.58
CA VAL A 151 0.75 12.63 -11.40
C VAL A 151 1.63 11.41 -11.65
N ASP A 152 1.85 10.59 -10.63
CA ASP A 152 2.60 9.35 -10.76
C ASP A 152 1.95 8.37 -11.73
N ALA A 153 0.64 8.10 -11.60
CA ALA A 153 -0.08 7.23 -12.52
C ALA A 153 0.02 7.71 -13.98
N ILE A 154 -0.07 9.03 -14.22
CA ILE A 154 0.12 9.59 -15.56
C ILE A 154 1.57 9.43 -16.03
N GLY A 155 2.54 9.67 -15.14
CA GLY A 155 3.96 9.54 -15.43
C GLY A 155 4.35 8.10 -15.79
N ASP A 156 3.80 7.12 -15.09
CA ASP A 156 4.02 5.69 -15.32
C ASP A 156 3.39 5.21 -16.63
N ALA A 157 2.21 5.73 -17.01
CA ALA A 157 1.56 5.40 -18.28
C ALA A 157 2.19 6.11 -19.50
N ALA A 158 2.86 7.25 -19.29
CA ALA A 158 3.34 8.09 -20.37
C ALA A 158 4.33 7.39 -21.32
N PRO A 159 5.39 6.68 -20.86
CA PRO A 159 6.36 6.01 -21.74
C PRO A 159 5.74 5.02 -22.73
N GLU A 160 4.56 4.47 -22.42
CA GLU A 160 3.84 3.51 -23.25
C GLU A 160 2.71 4.15 -24.09
N GLY A 161 2.68 5.48 -24.22
CA GLY A 161 1.66 6.18 -24.99
C GLY A 161 0.32 6.29 -24.23
N LEU A 162 0.37 6.46 -22.91
CA LEU A 162 -0.79 6.41 -22.01
C LEU A 162 -1.47 5.04 -22.02
N ASN A 163 -0.69 3.97 -22.14
CA ASN A 163 -1.18 2.62 -21.95
C ASN A 163 -1.49 2.38 -20.47
N TRP A 164 -2.73 2.00 -20.18
CA TRP A 164 -3.19 1.66 -18.82
C TRP A 164 -3.23 0.15 -18.57
N ASP A 165 -2.70 -0.65 -19.50
CA ASP A 165 -2.68 -2.10 -19.39
C ASP A 165 -1.68 -2.60 -18.31
N GLY A 166 -0.72 -1.75 -17.94
CA GLY A 166 0.20 -2.00 -16.83
C GLY A 166 -0.51 -1.95 -15.47
N PRO A 167 -0.13 -2.80 -14.50
CA PRO A 167 -0.73 -2.76 -13.16
C PRO A 167 -0.32 -1.51 -12.37
N GLY A 168 0.78 -0.84 -12.74
CA GLY A 168 1.32 0.35 -12.08
C GLY A 168 0.41 1.58 -12.18
N PRO A 169 0.08 2.10 -13.38
CA PRO A 169 -0.72 3.31 -13.52
C PRO A 169 -2.11 3.14 -12.91
N ALA A 170 -2.76 2.00 -13.20
CA ALA A 170 -4.08 1.68 -12.67
C ALA A 170 -4.08 1.60 -11.14
N LEU A 171 -3.04 1.02 -10.52
CA LEU A 171 -2.91 0.98 -9.05
C LEU A 171 -2.94 2.39 -8.49
N PHE A 172 -2.05 3.27 -8.95
CA PHE A 172 -1.87 4.55 -8.30
C PHE A 172 -3.05 5.49 -8.56
N ALA A 173 -3.73 5.37 -9.70
CA ALA A 173 -5.00 6.01 -9.94
C ALA A 173 -6.10 5.51 -8.98
N ILE A 174 -6.25 4.21 -8.80
CA ILE A 174 -7.21 3.64 -7.83
C ILE A 174 -6.87 4.09 -6.41
N LEU A 175 -5.59 4.09 -6.05
CA LEU A 175 -5.14 4.52 -4.73
C LEU A 175 -5.42 6.00 -4.49
N ALA A 176 -5.25 6.86 -5.51
CA ALA A 176 -5.63 8.28 -5.44
C ALA A 176 -7.13 8.43 -5.14
N VAL A 177 -7.98 7.66 -5.83
CA VAL A 177 -9.43 7.64 -5.59
C VAL A 177 -9.74 7.15 -4.17
N VAL A 178 -9.11 6.09 -3.72
CA VAL A 178 -9.30 5.56 -2.37
C VAL A 178 -8.88 6.58 -1.30
N VAL A 179 -7.73 7.25 -1.45
CA VAL A 179 -7.27 8.29 -0.53
C VAL A 179 -8.23 9.48 -0.50
N ALA A 180 -8.83 9.84 -1.63
CA ALA A 180 -9.82 10.91 -1.71
C ALA A 180 -11.14 10.57 -1.00
N LEU A 181 -11.54 9.29 -0.99
CA LEU A 181 -12.88 8.86 -0.56
C LEU A 181 -12.92 8.23 0.84
N VAL A 182 -11.89 7.48 1.23
CA VAL A 182 -11.89 6.68 2.47
C VAL A 182 -11.32 7.50 3.62
N PRO A 183 -12.13 7.83 4.65
CA PRO A 183 -11.69 8.68 5.74
C PRO A 183 -10.74 7.92 6.68
N GLY A 184 -9.73 8.63 7.18
CA GLY A 184 -8.73 8.09 8.10
C GLY A 184 -7.31 8.40 7.63
N ARG A 185 -6.33 8.09 8.49
CA ARG A 185 -4.91 8.24 8.15
C ARG A 185 -4.31 6.98 7.54
N ALA A 186 -4.94 5.82 7.72
CA ALA A 186 -4.43 4.56 7.16
C ALA A 186 -4.23 4.61 5.65
N MET A 187 -5.13 5.27 4.89
CA MET A 187 -5.00 5.37 3.42
C MET A 187 -3.86 6.28 3.00
N ILE A 188 -3.70 7.42 3.65
CA ILE A 188 -2.58 8.33 3.42
C ILE A 188 -1.24 7.66 3.83
N GLY A 189 -1.24 6.88 4.90
CA GLY A 189 -0.08 6.10 5.31
C GLY A 189 0.24 4.95 4.36
N LEU A 190 -0.79 4.30 3.81
CA LEU A 190 -0.63 3.28 2.78
C LEU A 190 -0.02 3.87 1.52
N SER A 191 -0.53 5.00 1.04
CA SER A 191 0.05 5.68 -0.12
C SER A 191 1.48 6.13 0.13
N MET A 192 1.79 6.66 1.31
CA MET A 192 3.17 6.99 1.69
C MET A 192 4.10 5.77 1.58
N LEU A 193 3.68 4.62 2.11
CA LEU A 193 4.47 3.40 2.12
C LEU A 193 4.68 2.83 0.71
N LEU A 194 3.61 2.76 -0.09
CA LEU A 194 3.69 2.32 -1.48
C LEU A 194 4.56 3.27 -2.28
N SER A 195 4.32 4.58 -2.18
CA SER A 195 5.10 5.57 -2.92
C SER A 195 6.58 5.56 -2.56
N LEU A 196 6.94 5.40 -1.29
CA LEU A 196 8.34 5.27 -0.89
C LEU A 196 9.00 4.06 -1.57
N THR A 197 8.29 2.93 -1.61
CA THR A 197 8.84 1.70 -2.19
C THR A 197 9.03 1.84 -3.70
N PHE A 198 8.08 2.46 -4.39
CA PHE A 198 8.16 2.66 -5.84
C PHE A 198 9.15 3.75 -6.26
N VAL A 199 9.36 4.80 -5.44
CA VAL A 199 10.47 5.75 -5.67
C VAL A 199 11.80 5.02 -5.62
N LEU A 200 12.02 4.20 -4.59
CA LEU A 200 13.26 3.45 -4.45
C LEU A 200 13.46 2.47 -5.62
N ALA A 201 12.39 1.81 -6.06
CA ALA A 201 12.44 0.93 -7.23
C ALA A 201 12.77 1.70 -8.52
N ALA A 202 12.09 2.82 -8.79
CA ALA A 202 12.32 3.64 -9.98
C ALA A 202 13.76 4.20 -10.04
N VAL A 203 14.34 4.56 -8.90
CA VAL A 203 15.74 5.05 -8.84
C VAL A 203 16.76 3.91 -8.93
N ALA A 204 16.39 2.68 -8.57
CA ALA A 204 17.25 1.51 -8.68
C ALA A 204 17.24 0.88 -10.08
N GLU A 205 16.22 1.16 -10.89
CA GLU A 205 16.05 0.58 -12.22
C GLU A 205 16.97 1.24 -13.26
N PRO A 206 17.88 0.48 -13.93
CA PRO A 206 18.82 1.05 -14.89
C PRO A 206 18.17 1.80 -16.04
N ASP A 207 17.02 1.32 -16.53
CA ASP A 207 16.29 1.96 -17.64
C ASP A 207 15.71 3.31 -17.22
N SER A 208 15.13 3.40 -16.03
CA SER A 208 14.63 4.64 -15.46
C SER A 208 15.76 5.66 -15.26
N VAL A 209 16.90 5.23 -14.73
CA VAL A 209 18.10 6.08 -14.59
C VAL A 209 18.65 6.51 -15.96
N ASN A 210 18.72 5.60 -16.93
CA ASN A 210 19.22 5.92 -18.26
C ASN A 210 18.33 6.96 -18.96
N ARG A 211 16.99 6.84 -18.83
CA ARG A 211 16.04 7.84 -19.36
C ARG A 211 16.25 9.23 -18.75
N LEU A 212 16.64 9.31 -17.47
CA LEU A 212 16.93 10.58 -16.79
C LEU A 212 18.27 11.19 -17.22
N LEU A 213 19.30 10.36 -17.42
CA LEU A 213 20.64 10.83 -17.76
C LEU A 213 20.84 11.10 -19.25
N ASN A 214 20.15 10.33 -20.11
CA ASN A 214 20.28 10.37 -21.56
C ASN A 214 18.89 10.46 -22.22
N PRO A 215 18.19 11.60 -22.10
CA PRO A 215 16.83 11.74 -22.63
C PRO A 215 16.84 11.80 -24.16
N ALA A 216 16.65 10.65 -24.81
CA ALA A 216 16.48 10.57 -26.26
C ALA A 216 15.11 11.12 -26.70
N ASP A 217 14.08 10.91 -25.89
CA ASP A 217 12.70 11.31 -26.16
C ASP A 217 12.10 12.07 -24.97
N ALA A 218 11.42 13.18 -25.24
CA ALA A 218 10.85 14.05 -24.20
C ALA A 218 9.76 13.36 -23.37
N LEU A 219 9.01 12.43 -23.97
CA LEU A 219 7.84 11.81 -23.34
C LEU A 219 8.22 10.70 -22.33
N PRO A 220 9.10 9.73 -22.63
CA PRO A 220 9.66 8.82 -21.63
C PRO A 220 10.40 9.54 -20.51
N PHE A 221 11.18 10.57 -20.83
CA PHE A 221 11.85 11.41 -19.82
C PHE A 221 10.84 12.10 -18.90
N GLY A 222 9.87 12.80 -19.48
CA GLY A 222 8.81 13.49 -18.73
C GLY A 222 7.98 12.54 -17.89
N GLY A 223 7.72 11.33 -18.38
CA GLY A 223 7.04 10.26 -17.66
C GLY A 223 7.77 9.87 -16.36
N VAL A 224 9.05 9.52 -16.46
CA VAL A 224 9.87 9.15 -15.29
C VAL A 224 9.99 10.31 -14.29
N VAL A 225 10.18 11.55 -14.77
CA VAL A 225 10.22 12.74 -13.90
C VAL A 225 8.89 12.94 -13.18
N ALA A 226 7.76 12.86 -13.88
CA ALA A 226 6.43 12.97 -13.29
C ALA A 226 6.19 11.87 -12.25
N GLN A 227 6.58 10.62 -12.57
CA GLN A 227 6.50 9.48 -11.67
C GLN A 227 7.24 9.74 -10.35
N ILE A 228 8.54 10.04 -10.42
CA ILE A 228 9.38 10.26 -9.23
C ILE A 228 8.87 11.44 -8.40
N LEU A 229 8.51 12.56 -9.04
CA LEU A 229 8.00 13.74 -8.34
C LEU A 229 6.63 13.49 -7.69
N GLY A 230 5.73 12.81 -8.40
CA GLY A 230 4.40 12.46 -7.92
C GLY A 230 4.47 11.56 -6.68
N LEU A 231 5.26 10.49 -6.75
CA LEU A 231 5.46 9.60 -5.61
C LEU A 231 6.17 10.31 -4.45
N SER A 232 7.19 11.12 -4.72
CA SER A 232 7.89 11.91 -3.69
C SER A 232 6.95 12.86 -2.95
N LEU A 233 6.05 13.53 -3.68
CA LEU A 233 5.01 14.37 -3.10
C LEU A 233 4.08 13.58 -2.18
N ALA A 234 3.66 12.38 -2.59
CA ALA A 234 2.83 11.50 -1.77
C ALA A 234 3.56 11.02 -0.49
N VAL A 235 4.86 10.74 -0.57
CA VAL A 235 5.69 10.40 0.60
C VAL A 235 5.76 11.57 1.59
N VAL A 236 6.07 12.77 1.11
CA VAL A 236 6.18 13.97 1.97
C VAL A 236 4.83 14.31 2.60
N ALA A 237 3.77 14.37 1.80
CA ALA A 237 2.42 14.67 2.27
C ALA A 237 1.94 13.62 3.30
N GLY A 238 2.21 12.34 3.04
CA GLY A 238 1.86 11.26 3.96
C GLY A 238 2.63 11.29 5.27
N THR A 239 3.91 11.64 5.22
CA THR A 239 4.75 11.83 6.42
C THR A 239 4.17 12.94 7.30
N VAL A 240 3.83 14.09 6.71
CA VAL A 240 3.20 15.22 7.42
C VAL A 240 1.84 14.82 8.00
N ALA A 241 1.04 14.02 7.30
CA ALA A 241 -0.27 13.58 7.78
C ALA A 241 -0.20 12.63 9.00
N ILE A 242 0.84 11.80 9.07
CA ILE A 242 1.05 10.81 10.14
C ILE A 242 1.76 11.43 11.34
N ALA A 243 2.56 12.48 11.12
CA ALA A 243 3.28 13.17 12.18
C ALA A 243 2.33 13.60 13.33
N PRO A 244 2.73 13.41 14.59
CA PRO A 244 1.92 13.80 15.73
C PRO A 244 1.75 15.32 15.74
N PHE A 245 0.52 15.79 15.56
CA PHE A 245 0.19 17.20 15.78
C PHE A 245 0.30 17.50 17.28
N ARG A 246 1.40 18.16 17.67
CA ARG A 246 1.50 18.74 19.01
C ARG A 246 0.52 19.91 19.04
N ARG A 247 -0.64 19.73 19.67
CA ARG A 247 -1.50 20.87 20.01
C ARG A 247 -0.68 21.74 20.95
N SER A 248 -0.18 22.86 20.46
CA SER A 248 0.28 23.94 21.32
C SER A 248 -0.93 24.34 22.15
N ASN A 249 -0.89 24.01 23.45
CA ASN A 249 -1.85 24.55 24.39
C ASN A 249 -1.61 26.06 24.41
N VAL A 250 -2.36 26.79 23.59
CA VAL A 250 -2.47 28.23 23.73
C VAL A 250 -3.17 28.42 25.07
N VAL A 251 -2.36 28.72 26.09
CA VAL A 251 -2.86 29.18 27.39
C VAL A 251 -3.50 30.53 27.08
N ASN A 252 -4.84 30.58 27.07
CA ASN A 252 -5.54 31.86 27.07
C ASN A 252 -5.23 32.51 28.42
N ILE A 253 -4.37 33.53 28.38
CA ILE A 253 -4.10 34.45 29.49
C ILE A 253 -5.10 35.60 29.38
#